data_AF-A0A925VDQ0-F1
#
_entry.id   AF-A0A925VDQ0-F1
#
_cell.length_a   1.000
_cell.length_b   1.000
_cell.length_c   1.000
_cell.angle_alpha   90.00
_cell.angle_beta   90.00
_cell.angle_gamma   90.00
#
_symmetry.space_group_name_H-M   'P 1'
#
loop_
_entity.id
_entity.type
_entity.pdbx_description
1 polymer ?
#
loop_
_entity_poly.entity_id
_entity_poly.type
_entity_poly.pdbx_seq_one_letter_code
_entity_poly.pdbx_strand_id
1 'polypeptide(L)'
;LGGNLLQRPRCWYYRHVDLECLKKGGAQCFALTGDNRYNAILGGGPSYIVHASTLAVALVALDAQVTLADGKAERTIAIERLFALPTVDATREHTLKDGEVLLSASLPKASAEHRSAYAAAKEKQSHDWPLGEAAVRVKLSGGKLSEVRIALGHVAPIPWRSREAEAVLEGQAPSTELFAKAADAALATAKPLEHNGYKIPLTKGVLREALHRACSIPLPE
;
A
#
# COMPACT_ATOMS: atom_id res chain seq x y z
N LEU A 1 -6.48 -2.23 16.24
CA LEU A 1 -6.31 -2.77 14.88
C LEU A 1 -7.40 -2.28 13.92
N GLY A 2 -8.67 -2.67 14.11
CA GLY A 2 -9.77 -2.35 13.19
C GLY A 2 -9.87 -0.88 12.77
N GLY A 3 -9.89 0.06 13.73
CA GLY A 3 -9.94 1.50 13.42
C GLY A 3 -8.73 2.03 12.65
N ASN A 4 -7.56 1.37 12.73
CA ASN A 4 -6.41 1.73 11.91
C ASN A 4 -6.58 1.27 10.46
N LEU A 5 -7.13 0.08 10.23
CA LEU A 5 -7.40 -0.45 8.88
C LEU A 5 -8.54 0.30 8.20
N LEU A 6 -9.54 0.75 8.96
CA LEU A 6 -10.72 1.45 8.47
C LEU A 6 -10.59 2.99 8.56
N GLN A 7 -9.37 3.50 8.70
CA GLN A 7 -9.16 4.94 8.84
C GLN A 7 -9.45 5.69 7.53
N ARG A 8 -10.02 6.90 7.65
CA ARG A 8 -10.33 7.75 6.49
C ARG A 8 -9.08 8.45 5.93
N PRO A 9 -9.08 8.85 4.64
CA PRO A 9 -7.95 9.51 4.01
C PRO A 9 -7.60 10.89 4.60
N ARG A 10 -6.37 11.34 4.36
CA ARG A 10 -5.84 12.62 4.85
C ARG A 10 -5.89 13.77 3.83
N CYS A 11 -6.39 13.51 2.62
CA CYS A 11 -6.56 14.51 1.56
C CYS A 11 -7.23 15.78 2.11
N TRP A 12 -6.58 16.93 1.96
CA TRP A 12 -7.10 18.20 2.47
C TRP A 12 -8.46 18.54 1.89
N TYR A 13 -8.74 18.21 0.63
CA TYR A 13 -10.04 18.49 0.02
C TYR A 13 -11.17 17.67 0.64
N TYR A 14 -10.87 16.41 1.00
CA TYR A 14 -11.81 15.57 1.72
C TYR A 14 -12.00 16.04 3.16
N ARG A 15 -10.96 16.57 3.81
CA ARG A 15 -11.06 17.02 5.20
C ARG A 15 -11.54 18.47 5.36
N HIS A 16 -11.52 19.27 4.29
CA HIS A 16 -11.99 20.65 4.31
C HIS A 16 -13.51 20.69 4.46
N VAL A 17 -14.05 21.41 5.44
CA VAL A 17 -15.48 21.39 5.75
C VAL A 17 -16.34 21.92 4.60
N ASP A 18 -15.92 23.02 3.97
CA ASP A 18 -16.72 23.72 2.94
C ASP A 18 -16.67 23.09 1.54
N LEU A 19 -15.90 22.03 1.34
CA LEU A 19 -15.76 21.41 0.02
C LEU A 19 -16.62 20.15 -0.12
N GLU A 20 -17.47 20.14 -1.14
CA GLU A 20 -18.24 18.98 -1.59
C GLU A 20 -17.40 18.15 -2.58
N CYS A 21 -16.37 17.48 -2.06
CA CYS A 21 -15.52 16.63 -2.91
C CYS A 21 -16.22 15.31 -3.28
N LEU A 22 -15.78 14.67 -4.35
CA LEU A 22 -16.31 13.40 -4.84
C LEU A 22 -16.44 12.33 -3.75
N LYS A 23 -15.47 12.27 -2.84
CA LYS A 23 -15.46 11.30 -1.74
C LYS A 23 -16.54 11.53 -0.68
N LYS A 24 -17.09 12.74 -0.62
CA LYS A 24 -18.25 13.10 0.22
C LYS A 24 -19.58 12.98 -0.54
N GLY A 25 -19.57 12.49 -1.77
CA GLY A 25 -20.75 12.45 -2.64
C GLY A 25 -20.93 13.67 -3.54
N GLY A 26 -19.97 14.60 -3.57
CA GLY A 26 -19.99 15.72 -4.51
C GLY A 26 -19.65 15.29 -5.95
N ALA A 27 -19.68 16.24 -6.88
CA ALA A 27 -19.55 15.93 -8.31
C ALA A 27 -18.10 15.73 -8.80
N GLN A 28 -17.09 16.22 -8.08
CA GLN A 28 -15.72 16.28 -8.61
C GLN A 28 -14.61 16.02 -7.59
N CYS A 29 -13.47 15.49 -8.06
CA CYS A 29 -12.26 15.35 -7.27
C CYS A 29 -11.38 16.59 -7.44
N PHE A 30 -11.38 17.50 -6.46
CA PHE A 30 -10.55 18.70 -6.47
C PHE A 30 -9.04 18.43 -6.51
N ALA A 31 -8.59 17.22 -6.13
CA ALA A 31 -7.19 16.84 -6.27
C ALA A 31 -6.74 16.67 -7.72
N LEU A 32 -7.64 16.49 -8.68
CA LEU A 32 -7.26 16.28 -10.08
C LEU A 32 -6.55 17.50 -10.68
N THR A 33 -7.05 18.71 -10.39
CA THR A 33 -6.54 19.98 -10.93
C THR A 33 -6.02 20.95 -9.87
N GLY A 34 -6.17 20.58 -8.60
CA GLY A 34 -5.64 21.35 -7.47
C GLY A 34 -4.29 20.84 -7.02
N ASP A 35 -3.89 21.25 -5.81
CA ASP A 35 -2.72 20.73 -5.15
C ASP A 35 -2.87 19.22 -4.89
N ASN A 36 -1.95 18.44 -5.44
CA ASN A 36 -2.01 16.99 -5.46
C ASN A 36 -0.71 16.33 -5.01
N ARG A 37 0.21 17.09 -4.41
CA ARG A 37 1.57 16.62 -4.06
C ARG A 37 1.56 15.33 -3.23
N TYR A 38 0.57 15.14 -2.36
CA TYR A 38 0.46 13.96 -1.50
C TYR A 38 -0.49 12.86 -2.03
N ASN A 39 -1.12 13.08 -3.18
CA ASN A 39 -2.15 12.20 -3.74
C ASN A 39 -1.58 10.98 -4.48
N ALA A 40 -2.47 10.08 -4.86
CA ALA A 40 -2.13 8.81 -5.50
C ALA A 40 -1.47 8.99 -6.87
N ILE A 41 -0.52 8.09 -7.15
CA ILE A 41 0.12 7.89 -8.46
C ILE A 41 -0.24 6.52 -9.06
N LEU A 42 -0.86 5.64 -8.29
CA LEU A 42 -1.31 4.30 -8.71
C LEU A 42 -2.78 4.12 -8.34
N GLY A 43 -3.57 3.50 -9.22
CA GLY A 43 -4.97 3.16 -8.95
C GLY A 43 -5.89 4.37 -8.65
N GLY A 44 -5.45 5.59 -8.93
CA GLY A 44 -6.25 6.80 -8.81
C GLY A 44 -7.30 6.91 -9.93
N GLY A 45 -8.30 7.74 -9.69
CA GLY A 45 -9.42 7.97 -10.62
C GLY A 45 -10.63 7.10 -10.27
N PRO A 46 -11.84 7.68 -10.12
CA PRO A 46 -12.15 9.11 -10.20
C PRO A 46 -11.70 9.91 -8.97
N SER A 47 -11.14 9.27 -7.94
CA SER A 47 -10.58 9.91 -6.74
C SER A 47 -9.08 9.60 -6.61
N TYR A 48 -8.29 10.57 -6.16
CA TYR A 48 -6.83 10.44 -6.05
C TYR A 48 -6.34 10.42 -4.59
N ILE A 49 -7.21 10.08 -3.65
CA ILE A 49 -6.80 9.88 -2.25
C ILE A 49 -5.76 8.75 -2.14
N VAL A 50 -4.97 8.78 -1.07
CA VAL A 50 -4.13 7.63 -0.67
C VAL A 50 -4.69 6.98 0.58
N HIS A 51 -4.50 5.67 0.72
CA HIS A 51 -4.80 4.98 1.97
C HIS A 51 -3.78 5.39 3.04
N ALA A 52 -4.26 5.76 4.23
CA ALA A 52 -3.42 6.37 5.26
C ALA A 52 -2.79 5.37 6.26
N SER A 53 -3.07 4.07 6.09
CA SER A 53 -2.61 3.03 7.03
C SER A 53 -1.32 2.36 6.57
N THR A 54 -0.22 2.65 7.26
CA THR A 54 1.04 1.89 7.20
C THR A 54 0.84 0.43 7.64
N LEU A 55 0.02 0.19 8.66
CA LEU A 55 -0.24 -1.16 9.17
C LEU A 55 -0.94 -2.03 8.12
N ALA A 56 -1.88 -1.47 7.36
CA ALA A 56 -2.56 -2.17 6.29
C ALA A 56 -1.57 -2.62 5.19
N VAL A 57 -0.56 -1.79 4.88
CA VAL A 57 0.50 -2.11 3.91
C VAL A 57 1.31 -3.30 4.39
N ALA A 58 1.73 -3.30 5.67
CA ALA A 58 2.43 -4.44 6.25
C ALA A 58 1.58 -5.71 6.23
N LEU A 59 0.30 -5.63 6.59
CA LEU A 59 -0.59 -6.80 6.60
C LEU A 59 -0.90 -7.34 5.19
N VAL A 60 -1.00 -6.48 4.17
CA VAL A 60 -1.10 -6.91 2.77
C VAL A 60 0.17 -7.64 2.34
N ALA A 61 1.36 -7.11 2.64
CA ALA A 61 2.62 -7.79 2.34
C ALA A 61 2.78 -9.11 3.12
N LEU A 62 2.19 -9.20 4.32
CA LEU A 62 2.20 -10.43 5.11
C LEU A 62 1.13 -11.45 4.70
N ASP A 63 0.32 -11.17 3.66
CA ASP A 63 -0.73 -12.05 3.15
C ASP A 63 -1.80 -12.36 4.22
N ALA A 64 -2.16 -11.34 5.00
CA ALA A 64 -3.11 -11.48 6.09
C ALA A 64 -4.54 -11.82 5.60
N GLN A 65 -5.30 -12.48 6.47
CA GLN A 65 -6.74 -12.61 6.33
C GLN A 65 -7.44 -11.78 7.42
N VAL A 66 -8.65 -11.30 7.13
CA VAL A 66 -9.49 -10.59 8.09
C VAL A 66 -10.84 -11.29 8.21
N THR A 67 -11.32 -11.43 9.44
CA THR A 67 -12.65 -11.95 9.74
C THR A 67 -13.60 -10.80 10.01
N LEU A 68 -14.72 -10.81 9.31
CA LEU A 68 -15.79 -9.82 9.38
C LEU A 68 -17.07 -10.49 9.87
N ALA A 69 -17.90 -9.77 10.61
CA ALA A 69 -19.19 -10.28 11.07
C ALA A 69 -20.28 -9.20 11.11
N ASP A 70 -21.52 -9.58 10.83
CA ASP A 70 -22.70 -8.70 10.85
C ASP A 70 -23.65 -8.98 12.04
N GLY A 71 -23.16 -9.73 13.03
CA GLY A 71 -23.93 -10.19 14.18
C GLY A 71 -24.71 -11.50 13.96
N LYS A 72 -24.78 -12.02 12.73
CA LYS A 72 -25.43 -13.31 12.41
C LYS A 72 -24.50 -14.29 11.73
N ALA A 73 -23.65 -13.80 10.84
CA ALA A 73 -22.70 -14.62 10.09
C ALA A 73 -21.29 -14.03 10.16
N GLU A 74 -20.30 -14.91 10.04
CA GLU A 74 -18.90 -14.53 9.86
C GLU A 74 -18.44 -14.86 8.45
N ARG A 75 -17.53 -14.03 7.92
CA ARG A 75 -16.77 -14.36 6.71
C ARG A 75 -15.32 -13.94 6.87
N THR A 76 -14.44 -14.78 6.35
CA THR A 76 -13.01 -14.49 6.27
C THR A 76 -12.63 -14.18 4.83
N ILE A 77 -11.90 -13.09 4.63
CA ILE A 77 -11.40 -12.66 3.32
C ILE A 77 -9.91 -12.35 3.40
N ALA A 78 -9.21 -12.46 2.28
CA ALA A 78 -7.86 -11.88 2.15
C ALA A 78 -7.94 -10.37 2.43
N ILE A 79 -6.98 -9.83 3.17
CA ILE A 79 -7.00 -8.42 3.56
C ILE A 79 -6.98 -7.47 2.35
N GLU A 80 -6.39 -7.87 1.22
CA GLU A 80 -6.45 -7.10 -0.04
C GLU A 80 -7.90 -6.79 -0.46
N ARG A 81 -8.83 -7.72 -0.20
CA ARG A 81 -10.26 -7.57 -0.54
C ARG A 81 -11.03 -6.69 0.43
N LEU A 82 -10.42 -6.27 1.54
CA LEU A 82 -11.02 -5.34 2.48
C LEU A 82 -11.14 -3.95 1.89
N PHE A 83 -10.19 -3.55 1.04
CA PHE A 83 -10.05 -2.18 0.55
C PHE A 83 -10.71 -2.01 -0.82
N ALA A 84 -11.36 -0.86 -1.03
CA ALA A 84 -12.07 -0.55 -2.26
C ALA A 84 -11.33 0.52 -3.05
N LEU A 85 -11.09 0.26 -4.34
CA LEU A 85 -10.65 1.29 -5.27
C LEU A 85 -11.78 2.28 -5.55
N PRO A 86 -11.45 3.55 -5.86
CA PRO A 86 -12.47 4.57 -6.13
C PRO A 86 -13.28 4.30 -7.40
N THR A 87 -12.79 3.46 -8.32
CA THR A 87 -13.54 2.98 -9.49
C THR A 87 -14.70 2.05 -9.12
N VAL A 88 -14.63 1.41 -7.95
CA VAL A 88 -15.70 0.57 -7.42
C VAL A 88 -16.69 1.44 -6.64
N ASP A 89 -16.16 2.27 -5.72
CA ASP A 89 -16.95 3.24 -4.98
C ASP A 89 -16.04 4.40 -4.51
N ALA A 90 -16.27 5.60 -5.05
CA ALA A 90 -15.44 6.77 -4.73
C ALA A 90 -15.67 7.29 -3.29
N THR A 91 -16.83 7.00 -2.71
CA THR A 91 -17.25 7.48 -1.38
C THR A 91 -16.72 6.58 -0.26
N ARG A 92 -16.45 5.30 -0.56
CA ARG A 92 -15.96 4.31 0.41
C ARG A 92 -14.46 4.02 0.25
N GLU A 93 -13.84 3.48 1.29
CA GLU A 93 -12.44 3.00 1.26
C GLU A 93 -12.34 1.49 1.47
N HIS A 94 -13.46 0.85 1.85
CA HIS A 94 -13.51 -0.55 2.22
C HIS A 94 -14.83 -1.21 1.83
N THR A 95 -14.82 -2.54 1.79
CA THR A 95 -15.92 -3.40 1.33
C THR A 95 -16.82 -3.94 2.45
N LEU A 96 -16.68 -3.45 3.70
CA LEU A 96 -17.60 -3.84 4.78
C LEU A 96 -19.05 -3.55 4.37
N LYS A 97 -19.98 -4.42 4.71
CA LYS A 97 -21.41 -4.10 4.61
C LYS A 97 -21.86 -3.22 5.78
N ASP A 98 -23.01 -2.60 5.66
CA ASP A 98 -23.59 -1.85 6.77
C ASP A 98 -23.85 -2.80 7.95
N GLY A 99 -23.44 -2.40 9.15
CA GLY A 99 -23.50 -3.24 10.35
C GLY A 99 -22.39 -4.31 10.44
N GLU A 100 -21.56 -4.48 9.41
CA GLU A 100 -20.44 -5.42 9.46
C GLU A 100 -19.25 -4.84 10.25
N VAL A 101 -18.63 -5.66 11.09
CA VAL A 101 -17.52 -5.28 11.97
C VAL A 101 -16.31 -6.16 11.67
N LEU A 102 -15.12 -5.55 11.65
CA LEU A 102 -13.85 -6.29 11.59
C LEU A 102 -13.53 -6.87 12.97
N LEU A 103 -13.59 -8.20 13.09
CA LEU A 103 -13.36 -8.91 14.34
C LEU A 103 -11.88 -9.18 14.60
N SER A 104 -11.18 -9.67 13.58
CA SER A 104 -9.79 -10.11 13.73
C SER A 104 -9.01 -9.98 12.42
N ALA A 105 -7.69 -10.01 12.54
CA ALA A 105 -6.80 -10.29 11.44
C ALA A 105 -5.87 -11.45 11.84
N SER A 106 -5.63 -12.37 10.92
CA SER A 106 -4.74 -13.51 11.09
C SER A 106 -3.64 -13.48 10.04
N LEU A 107 -2.46 -13.95 10.43
CA LEU A 107 -1.30 -14.08 9.54
C LEU A 107 -1.03 -15.56 9.26
N PRO A 108 -0.58 -15.90 8.04
CA PRO A 108 -0.06 -17.24 7.78
C PRO A 108 1.16 -17.51 8.68
N LYS A 109 1.37 -18.77 9.03
CA LYS A 109 2.50 -19.19 9.85
C LYS A 109 3.81 -18.95 9.10
N ALA A 110 4.73 -18.20 9.70
CA ALA A 110 6.07 -17.99 9.16
C ALA A 110 6.99 -19.18 9.48
N SER A 111 7.97 -19.42 8.60
CA SER A 111 9.12 -20.30 8.85
C SER A 111 10.37 -19.50 9.17
N ALA A 112 11.44 -20.16 9.63
CA ALA A 112 12.73 -19.51 9.88
C ALA A 112 13.42 -18.96 8.63
N GLU A 113 12.94 -19.31 7.42
CA GLU A 113 13.44 -18.81 6.13
C GLU A 113 12.69 -17.56 5.67
N HIS A 114 11.56 -17.24 6.30
CA HIS A 114 10.84 -16.01 6.01
C HIS A 114 11.63 -14.80 6.51
N ARG A 115 11.64 -13.75 5.70
CA ARG A 115 12.21 -12.45 5.99
C ARG A 115 11.20 -11.39 5.62
N SER A 116 11.19 -10.31 6.39
CA SER A 116 10.39 -9.15 6.07
C SER A 116 11.12 -7.88 6.45
N ALA A 117 10.79 -6.80 5.76
CA ALA A 117 11.25 -5.48 6.09
C ALA A 117 10.22 -4.45 5.68
N TYR A 118 10.34 -3.29 6.31
CA TYR A 118 9.56 -2.11 6.02
C TYR A 118 10.50 -0.92 5.91
N ALA A 119 10.21 -0.05 4.95
CA ALA A 119 10.90 1.22 4.77
C ALA A 119 9.88 2.29 4.36
N ALA A 120 10.16 3.54 4.73
CA ALA A 120 9.33 4.67 4.39
C ALA A 120 10.13 5.96 4.35
N ALA A 121 9.80 6.82 3.38
CA ALA A 121 10.28 8.19 3.32
C ALA A 121 9.18 9.13 3.82
N LYS A 122 9.57 10.08 4.67
CA LYS A 122 8.71 11.07 5.33
C LYS A 122 9.39 12.43 5.28
N GLU A 123 8.63 13.52 5.41
CA GLU A 123 9.20 14.86 5.53
C GLU A 123 9.78 15.07 6.92
N LYS A 124 9.17 14.45 7.95
CA LYS A 124 9.67 14.50 9.33
C LYS A 124 10.12 13.12 9.81
N GLN A 125 11.11 13.12 10.71
CA GLN A 125 11.64 11.90 11.32
C GLN A 125 10.57 11.13 12.12
N SER A 126 9.65 11.83 12.77
CA SER A 126 8.56 11.24 13.58
C SER A 126 7.27 12.05 13.44
N HIS A 127 6.14 11.44 13.84
CA HIS A 127 4.78 12.01 13.80
C HIS A 127 4.40 12.57 12.42
N ASP A 128 4.65 11.78 11.38
CA ASP A 128 4.38 12.16 10.00
C ASP A 128 3.89 10.95 9.18
N TRP A 129 3.10 11.23 8.16
CA TRP A 129 2.67 10.21 7.20
C TRP A 129 3.73 10.03 6.13
N PRO A 130 4.00 8.78 5.68
CA PRO A 130 4.86 8.53 4.54
C PRO A 130 4.46 9.30 3.28
N LEU A 131 5.46 9.81 2.56
CA LEU A 131 5.32 10.25 1.17
C LEU A 131 5.24 9.03 0.23
N GLY A 132 5.92 7.95 0.61
CA GLY A 132 5.88 6.63 0.01
C GLY A 132 6.49 5.61 0.99
N GLU A 133 5.95 4.41 1.03
CA GLU A 133 6.39 3.32 1.90
C GLU A 133 6.32 1.98 1.17
N ALA A 134 7.13 1.02 1.62
CA ALA A 134 7.11 -0.34 1.11
C ALA A 134 7.21 -1.34 2.27
N ALA A 135 6.37 -2.37 2.23
CA ALA A 135 6.50 -3.56 3.05
C ALA A 135 6.78 -4.76 2.16
N VAL A 136 7.77 -5.56 2.55
CA VAL A 136 8.23 -6.72 1.80
C VAL A 136 8.20 -7.93 2.71
N ARG A 137 7.71 -9.06 2.18
CA ARG A 137 7.90 -10.40 2.75
C ARG A 137 8.45 -11.31 1.67
N VAL A 138 9.51 -12.04 1.98
CA VAL A 138 10.09 -13.06 1.12
C VAL A 138 10.41 -14.30 1.93
N LYS A 139 10.53 -15.43 1.27
CA LYS A 139 11.22 -16.60 1.79
C LYS A 139 12.55 -16.73 1.06
N LEU A 140 13.64 -16.82 1.81
CA LEU A 140 14.98 -17.00 1.25
C LEU A 140 15.48 -18.40 1.59
N SER A 141 15.49 -19.28 0.59
CA SER A 141 15.89 -20.67 0.72
C SER A 141 16.80 -21.07 -0.44
N GLY A 142 17.90 -21.76 -0.16
CA GLY A 142 18.87 -22.16 -1.18
C GLY A 142 19.42 -20.99 -2.02
N GLY A 143 19.50 -19.78 -1.43
CA GLY A 143 19.96 -18.57 -2.12
C GLY A 143 18.97 -17.96 -3.10
N LYS A 144 17.72 -18.44 -3.14
CA LYS A 144 16.67 -17.94 -4.03
C LYS A 144 15.49 -17.39 -3.25
N LEU A 145 14.87 -16.36 -3.81
CA LEU A 145 13.66 -15.75 -3.30
C LEU A 145 12.44 -16.55 -3.75
N SER A 146 11.52 -16.81 -2.82
CA SER A 146 10.20 -17.37 -3.11
C SER A 146 9.13 -16.78 -2.21
N GLU A 147 7.86 -17.06 -2.50
CA GLU A 147 6.72 -16.55 -1.73
C GLU A 147 6.75 -15.02 -1.58
N VAL A 148 7.24 -14.33 -2.62
CA VAL A 148 7.48 -12.89 -2.60
C VAL A 148 6.14 -12.16 -2.49
N ARG A 149 6.10 -11.18 -1.58
CA ARG A 149 4.99 -10.27 -1.39
C ARG A 149 5.51 -8.86 -1.21
N ILE A 150 4.98 -7.93 -2.00
CA ILE A 150 5.35 -6.52 -1.94
C ILE A 150 4.08 -5.68 -1.89
N ALA A 151 3.97 -4.84 -0.86
CA ALA A 151 2.93 -3.83 -0.76
C ALA A 151 3.54 -2.44 -0.68
N LEU A 152 2.98 -1.51 -1.45
CA LEU A 152 3.33 -0.09 -1.44
C LEU A 152 2.22 0.71 -0.74
N GLY A 153 2.60 1.70 0.05
CA GLY A 153 1.67 2.58 0.75
C GLY A 153 1.85 4.04 0.37
N HIS A 154 0.84 4.84 0.70
CA HIS A 154 0.83 6.29 0.46
C HIS A 154 1.04 6.70 -1.02
N VAL A 155 0.86 5.78 -1.96
CA VAL A 155 0.96 5.98 -3.41
C VAL A 155 -0.32 5.60 -4.16
N ALA A 156 -1.28 4.96 -3.49
CA ALA A 156 -2.53 4.49 -4.08
C ALA A 156 -3.71 4.62 -3.09
N PRO A 157 -4.97 4.60 -3.58
CA PRO A 157 -6.16 4.63 -2.73
C PRO A 157 -6.33 3.45 -1.76
N ILE A 158 -5.59 2.37 -2.01
CA ILE A 158 -5.53 1.15 -1.21
C ILE A 158 -4.07 0.80 -0.91
N PRO A 159 -3.75 -0.05 0.07
CA PRO A 159 -2.41 -0.64 0.16
C PRO A 159 -2.14 -1.46 -1.10
N TRP A 160 -1.19 -1.02 -1.92
CA TRP A 160 -1.02 -1.48 -3.30
C TRP A 160 -0.09 -2.68 -3.36
N ARG A 161 -0.65 -3.87 -3.58
CA ARG A 161 0.19 -5.05 -3.83
C ARG A 161 0.77 -5.01 -5.24
N SER A 162 2.09 -4.98 -5.33
CA SER A 162 2.84 -4.88 -6.58
C SER A 162 3.20 -6.27 -7.11
N ARG A 163 2.28 -6.90 -7.85
CA ARG A 163 2.47 -8.23 -8.44
C ARG A 163 3.56 -8.24 -9.52
N GLU A 164 3.76 -7.10 -10.17
CA GLU A 164 4.78 -6.87 -11.18
C GLU A 164 6.17 -7.03 -10.58
N ALA A 165 6.42 -6.41 -9.41
CA ALA A 165 7.67 -6.56 -8.67
C ALA A 165 7.85 -7.96 -8.08
N GLU A 166 6.76 -8.57 -7.57
CA GLU A 166 6.80 -9.96 -7.09
C GLU A 166 7.28 -10.90 -8.20
N ALA A 167 6.74 -10.76 -9.41
CA ALA A 167 7.09 -11.59 -10.56
C ALA A 167 8.56 -11.44 -11.00
N VAL A 168 9.15 -10.24 -10.86
CA VAL A 168 10.58 -10.01 -11.15
C VAL A 168 11.48 -10.78 -10.17
N LEU A 169 11.06 -10.89 -8.91
CA LEU A 169 11.88 -11.44 -7.82
C LEU A 169 11.73 -12.95 -7.64
N GLU A 170 10.57 -13.52 -7.96
CA GLU A 170 10.27 -14.92 -7.70
C GLU A 170 11.28 -15.86 -8.42
N GLY A 171 11.88 -16.78 -7.66
CA GLY A 171 12.86 -17.75 -8.13
C GLY A 171 14.27 -17.20 -8.38
N GLN A 172 14.50 -15.89 -8.17
CA GLN A 172 15.77 -15.24 -8.44
C GLN A 172 16.67 -15.16 -7.20
N ALA A 173 17.98 -15.05 -7.41
CA ALA A 173 18.94 -14.74 -6.35
C ALA A 173 18.93 -13.24 -6.04
N PRO A 174 18.91 -12.82 -4.76
CA PRO A 174 18.82 -11.41 -4.40
C PRO A 174 20.10 -10.65 -4.79
N SER A 175 19.94 -9.47 -5.39
CA SER A 175 21.04 -8.58 -5.79
C SER A 175 20.55 -7.14 -5.92
N THR A 176 21.47 -6.17 -5.84
CA THR A 176 21.18 -4.75 -6.00
C THR A 176 20.52 -4.46 -7.35
N GLU A 177 21.00 -5.08 -8.43
CA GLU A 177 20.49 -4.92 -9.79
C GLU A 177 19.08 -5.48 -9.93
N LEU A 178 18.83 -6.65 -9.31
CA LEU A 178 17.50 -7.25 -9.30
C LEU A 178 16.49 -6.37 -8.54
N PHE A 179 16.89 -5.80 -7.40
CA PHE A 179 16.03 -4.91 -6.63
C PHE A 179 15.68 -3.63 -7.39
N ALA A 180 16.61 -3.09 -8.19
CA ALA A 180 16.34 -1.97 -9.09
C ALA A 180 15.29 -2.35 -10.15
N LYS A 181 15.43 -3.51 -10.80
CA LYS A 181 14.45 -4.01 -11.78
C LYS A 181 13.06 -4.21 -11.17
N ALA A 182 12.99 -4.76 -9.95
CA ALA A 182 11.73 -4.95 -9.23
C ALA A 182 11.07 -3.61 -8.91
N ALA A 183 11.85 -2.60 -8.50
CA ALA A 183 11.34 -1.26 -8.25
C ALA A 183 10.86 -0.55 -9.52
N ASP A 184 11.54 -0.74 -10.65
CA ASP A 184 11.07 -0.24 -11.94
C ASP A 184 9.73 -0.87 -12.34
N ALA A 185 9.60 -2.19 -12.22
CA ALA A 185 8.36 -2.91 -12.49
C ALA A 185 7.21 -2.45 -11.58
N ALA A 186 7.48 -2.23 -10.30
CA ALA A 186 6.48 -1.81 -9.31
C ALA A 186 5.78 -0.49 -9.64
N LEU A 187 6.47 0.42 -10.32
CA LEU A 187 6.01 1.77 -10.64
C LEU A 187 5.81 1.99 -12.14
N ALA A 188 5.90 0.95 -12.97
CA ALA A 188 5.83 1.06 -14.43
C ALA A 188 4.51 1.66 -14.93
N THR A 189 3.40 1.42 -14.22
CA THR A 189 2.07 1.93 -14.56
C THR A 189 1.68 3.18 -13.77
N ALA A 190 2.61 3.79 -13.02
CA ALA A 190 2.32 4.98 -12.24
C ALA A 190 1.95 6.15 -13.16
N LYS A 191 0.84 6.82 -12.83
CA LYS A 191 0.31 7.99 -13.52
C LYS A 191 0.24 9.15 -12.52
N PRO A 192 1.33 9.92 -12.36
CA PRO A 192 1.33 11.05 -11.45
C PRO A 192 0.43 12.18 -11.97
N LEU A 193 -0.06 12.97 -11.03
CA LEU A 193 -0.66 14.27 -11.26
C LEU A 193 0.44 15.35 -11.26
N GLU A 194 0.05 16.61 -11.47
CA GLU A 194 0.96 17.74 -11.71
C GLU A 194 2.10 17.88 -10.68
N HIS A 195 1.83 17.63 -9.40
CA HIS A 195 2.75 17.94 -8.31
C HIS A 195 3.33 16.73 -7.57
N ASN A 196 2.95 15.50 -7.95
CA ASN A 196 3.33 14.29 -7.21
C ASN A 196 4.23 13.32 -7.99
N GLY A 197 4.79 13.74 -9.12
CA GLY A 197 5.76 12.96 -9.90
C GLY A 197 6.99 12.51 -9.10
N TYR A 198 7.39 13.28 -8.08
CA TYR A 198 8.50 12.94 -7.18
C TYR A 198 8.28 11.61 -6.42
N LYS A 199 7.02 11.18 -6.22
CA LYS A 199 6.71 9.93 -5.53
C LYS A 199 7.24 8.70 -6.28
N ILE A 200 7.44 8.77 -7.60
CA ILE A 200 7.96 7.66 -8.39
C ILE A 200 9.40 7.30 -7.98
N PRO A 201 10.41 8.18 -8.16
CA PRO A 201 11.78 7.85 -7.76
C PRO A 201 11.90 7.61 -6.25
N LEU A 202 11.15 8.34 -5.42
CA LEU A 202 11.13 8.16 -3.97
C LEU A 202 10.66 6.74 -3.59
N THR A 203 9.53 6.28 -4.15
CA THR A 203 8.97 4.95 -3.82
C THR A 203 9.86 3.83 -4.35
N LYS A 204 10.50 4.01 -5.51
CA LYS A 204 11.51 3.08 -6.01
C LYS A 204 12.68 2.93 -5.03
N GLY A 205 13.20 4.04 -4.52
CA GLY A 205 14.28 4.03 -3.51
C GLY A 205 13.86 3.31 -2.23
N VAL A 206 12.66 3.62 -1.71
CA VAL A 206 12.11 3.00 -0.50
C VAL A 206 11.89 1.49 -0.66
N LEU A 207 11.37 1.05 -1.81
CA LEU A 207 11.22 -0.38 -2.09
C LEU A 207 12.56 -1.11 -2.13
N ARG A 208 13.58 -0.52 -2.80
CA ARG A 208 14.94 -1.07 -2.81
C ARG A 208 15.48 -1.20 -1.40
N GLU A 209 15.33 -0.15 -0.58
CA GLU A 209 15.77 -0.17 0.82
C GLU A 209 15.14 -1.32 1.62
N ALA A 210 13.82 -1.52 1.48
CA ALA A 210 13.13 -2.64 2.12
C ALA A 210 13.65 -4.00 1.63
N LEU A 211 13.90 -4.17 0.32
CA LEU A 211 14.44 -5.42 -0.24
C LEU A 211 15.85 -5.73 0.27
N HIS A 212 16.74 -4.73 0.31
CA HIS A 212 18.08 -4.85 0.88
C HIS A 212 18.02 -5.31 2.35
N ARG A 213 17.18 -4.67 3.17
CA ARG A 213 16.98 -5.05 4.58
C ARG A 213 16.43 -6.47 4.74
N ALA A 214 15.39 -6.83 3.98
CA ALA A 214 14.78 -8.15 4.06
C ALA A 214 15.77 -9.26 3.67
N CYS A 215 16.65 -9.00 2.70
CA CYS A 215 17.65 -9.97 2.24
C CYS A 215 19.00 -9.86 2.96
N SER A 216 19.14 -8.94 3.93
CA SER A 216 20.40 -8.64 4.62
C SER A 216 21.56 -8.32 3.66
N ILE A 217 21.25 -7.65 2.54
CA ILE A 217 22.24 -7.14 1.58
C ILE A 217 22.51 -5.67 1.92
N PRO A 218 23.76 -5.24 2.11
CA PRO A 218 24.10 -3.84 2.37
C PRO A 218 23.52 -2.90 1.32
N LEU A 219 23.08 -1.72 1.74
CA LEU A 219 22.67 -0.68 0.80
C LEU A 219 23.91 -0.20 0.01
N PRO A 220 23.77 0.08 -1.30
CA PRO A 220 24.83 0.74 -2.05
C PRO A 220 25.08 2.14 -1.47
N GLU A 221 26.35 2.58 -1.52
CA GLU A 221 26.76 3.95 -1.16
C GLU A 221 26.11 5.02 -2.04
#